data_AF-A0A9P8LID4-F1
#
_entry.id   AF-A0A9P8LID4-F1
#
_cell.length_a   1.000
_cell.length_b   1.000
_cell.length_c   1.000
_cell.angle_alpha   90.00
_cell.angle_beta   90.00
_cell.angle_gamma   90.00
#
_symmetry.space_group_name_H-M   'P 1'
#
loop_
_entity.id
_entity.type
_entity.pdbx_description
1 polymer ?
#
loop_
_entity_poly.entity_id
_entity_poly.type
_entity_poly.pdbx_seq_one_letter_code
_entity_poly.pdbx_strand_id
1 'polypeptide(L)'
;MEVTTGHLKVAPFAAGSMNPATDAILCATLLIHSHIGFQSMIVDYLPQKRIPRTRKVFHWGLRAATLVVGIGLYEFETNDVGLTEAIKRVWTA
;
A
#
# COMPACT_ATOMS: atom_id res chain seq x y z
N MET A 1 -28.87 9.72 25.98
CA MET A 1 -28.16 8.45 25.73
C MET A 1 -27.63 8.49 24.31
N GLU A 2 -26.49 9.13 24.03
CA GLU A 2 -25.95 9.18 22.66
C GLU A 2 -24.47 9.59 22.60
N VAL A 3 -23.59 8.94 23.38
CA VAL A 3 -22.14 9.26 23.36
C VAL A 3 -21.26 8.01 23.38
N THR A 4 -21.64 6.91 22.71
CA THR A 4 -20.86 5.65 22.80
C THR A 4 -20.38 5.03 21.46
N THR A 5 -20.62 5.65 20.30
CA THR A 5 -20.29 5.02 19.00
C THR A 5 -19.01 5.54 18.31
N GLY A 6 -18.36 6.58 18.84
CA GLY A 6 -17.16 7.18 18.22
C GLY A 6 -15.84 6.45 18.50
N HIS A 7 -15.77 5.69 19.59
CA HIS A 7 -14.50 5.20 20.17
C HIS A 7 -14.01 3.88 19.54
N LEU A 8 -14.91 3.13 18.89
CA LEU A 8 -14.58 1.80 18.34
C LEU A 8 -13.88 1.86 16.97
N LYS A 9 -14.00 2.97 16.23
CA LYS A 9 -13.34 3.12 14.92
C LYS A 9 -11.88 3.55 15.02
N VAL A 10 -11.50 4.13 16.16
CA VAL A 10 -10.18 4.72 16.39
C VAL A 10 -9.25 3.79 17.16
N ALA A 11 -9.80 2.84 17.93
CA ALA A 11 -9.03 1.99 18.84
C ALA A 11 -7.92 1.11 18.20
N PRO A 12 -8.09 0.48 17.01
CA PRO A 12 -6.99 -0.32 16.45
C PRO A 12 -5.91 0.54 15.76
N PHE A 13 -6.19 1.81 15.46
CA PHE A 13 -5.25 2.71 14.77
C PHE A 13 -4.58 3.74 15.70
N ALA A 14 -5.22 4.11 16.81
CA ALA A 14 -4.63 4.99 17.82
C ALA A 14 -3.70 4.25 18.80
N ALA A 15 -3.80 2.92 18.90
CA ALA A 15 -3.05 2.13 19.86
C ALA A 15 -1.72 1.56 19.32
N GLY A 16 -1.41 1.65 18.02
CA GLY A 16 -0.24 0.94 17.49
C GLY A 16 0.27 1.42 16.13
N SER A 17 1.16 2.39 16.14
CA SER A 17 2.29 2.46 15.18
C SER A 17 3.31 3.49 15.67
N MET A 18 4.12 3.05 16.62
CA MET A 18 5.49 3.56 16.84
C MET A 18 6.51 2.41 16.81
N ASN A 19 6.07 1.19 16.44
CA ASN A 19 6.94 0.02 16.35
C ASN A 19 7.24 -0.26 14.86
N PRO A 20 8.52 -0.28 14.44
CA PRO A 20 8.92 -0.56 13.06
C PRO A 20 8.33 -1.85 12.49
N ALA A 21 8.10 -2.86 13.33
CA ALA A 21 7.47 -4.11 12.89
C ALA A 21 6.03 -3.91 12.37
N THR A 22 5.24 -3.09 13.07
CA THR A 22 3.86 -2.81 12.63
C THR A 22 3.83 -1.95 11.37
N ASP A 23 4.75 -1.01 11.22
CA ASP A 23 4.83 -0.16 10.02
C ASP A 23 5.25 -0.98 8.80
N ALA A 24 6.26 -1.85 8.95
CA ALA A 24 6.66 -2.80 7.92
C ALA A 24 5.51 -3.74 7.48
N ILE A 25 4.68 -4.22 8.42
CA ILE A 25 3.50 -5.05 8.09
C ILE A 25 2.46 -4.23 7.32
N LEU A 26 2.21 -2.98 7.72
CA LEU A 26 1.31 -2.09 6.99
C LEU A 26 1.81 -1.82 5.57
N CYS A 27 3.09 -1.46 5.42
CA CYS A 27 3.79 -1.29 4.14
C CYS A 27 3.65 -2.53 3.24
N ALA A 28 3.95 -3.72 3.77
CA ALA A 28 3.86 -4.97 3.02
C ALA A 28 2.42 -5.29 2.60
N THR A 29 1.46 -5.11 3.51
CA THR A 29 0.04 -5.37 3.23
C THR A 29 -0.48 -4.43 2.15
N LEU A 30 -0.15 -3.13 2.23
CA LEU A 30 -0.51 -2.14 1.22
C LEU A 30 0.09 -2.49 -0.14
N LEU A 31 1.38 -2.82 -0.19
CA LEU A 31 2.07 -3.18 -1.44
C LEU A 31 1.43 -4.39 -2.12
N ILE A 32 1.15 -5.46 -1.37
CA ILE A 32 0.53 -6.68 -1.89
C ILE A 32 -0.90 -6.40 -2.34
N HIS A 33 -1.69 -5.70 -1.53
CA HIS A 33 -3.07 -5.35 -1.86
C HIS A 33 -3.14 -4.53 -3.15
N SER A 34 -2.29 -3.51 -3.28
CA SER A 34 -2.21 -2.69 -4.49
C SER A 34 -1.78 -3.50 -5.71
N HIS A 35 -0.78 -4.39 -5.59
CA HIS A 35 -0.36 -5.25 -6.70
C HIS A 35 -1.51 -6.13 -7.21
N ILE A 36 -2.23 -6.79 -6.31
CA ILE A 36 -3.37 -7.65 -6.66
C ILE A 36 -4.49 -6.81 -7.30
N GLY A 37 -4.82 -5.66 -6.73
CA GLY A 37 -5.85 -4.76 -7.27
C GLY A 37 -5.54 -4.30 -8.69
N PHE A 38 -4.32 -3.84 -8.96
CA PHE A 38 -3.91 -3.46 -10.30
C PHE A 38 -3.84 -4.64 -11.26
N GLN A 39 -3.45 -5.83 -10.79
CA GLN A 39 -3.47 -7.03 -11.62
C GLN A 39 -4.90 -7.36 -12.06
N SER A 40 -5.89 -7.26 -11.16
CA SER A 40 -7.30 -7.44 -11.49
C SER A 40 -7.77 -6.41 -12.53
N MET A 41 -7.43 -5.13 -12.38
CA MET A 41 -7.73 -4.10 -13.38
C MET A 41 -7.13 -4.43 -14.77
N ILE A 42 -5.89 -4.91 -14.82
CA ILE A 42 -5.25 -5.34 -16.07
C ILE A 42 -6.01 -6.52 -16.70
N VAL A 43 -6.45 -7.49 -15.89
CA VAL A 43 -7.16 -8.67 -16.37
C VAL A 43 -8.52 -8.30 -16.96
N ASP A 44 -9.26 -7.42 -16.29
CA ASP A 44 -10.63 -7.03 -16.64
C ASP A 44 -10.67 -6.11 -17.85
N TYR A 45 -9.77 -5.13 -17.93
CA TYR A 45 -9.83 -4.09 -18.96
C TYR A 45 -8.90 -4.34 -20.17
N LEU A 46 -7.88 -5.20 -20.05
CA LEU A 46 -6.97 -5.51 -21.15
C LEU A 46 -7.19 -6.94 -21.68
N PRO A 47 -8.08 -7.14 -22.67
CA PRO A 47 -8.45 -8.48 -23.15
C PRO A 47 -7.28 -9.18 -23.85
N GLN A 48 -6.92 -10.36 -23.35
CA GLN A 48 -5.78 -11.15 -23.83
C GLN A 48 -5.88 -11.51 -25.32
N LYS A 49 -7.09 -11.77 -25.83
CA LYS A 49 -7.29 -12.18 -27.23
C LYS A 49 -7.07 -11.05 -28.24
N ARG A 50 -7.42 -9.81 -27.88
CA ARG A 50 -7.36 -8.66 -28.79
C ARG A 50 -6.04 -7.89 -28.69
N ILE A 51 -5.51 -7.73 -27.47
CA ILE A 51 -4.31 -6.91 -27.21
C ILE A 51 -3.27 -7.63 -26.34
N PRO A 52 -2.78 -8.82 -26.74
CA PRO A 52 -1.87 -9.62 -25.93
C PRO A 52 -0.53 -8.91 -25.63
N ARG A 53 -0.02 -8.11 -26.57
CA ARG A 53 1.25 -7.38 -26.40
C ARG A 53 1.12 -6.30 -25.33
N THR A 54 0.11 -5.45 -25.43
CA THR A 54 -0.17 -4.40 -24.44
C THR A 54 -0.39 -4.99 -23.06
N ARG A 55 -1.23 -6.03 -22.94
CA ARG A 55 -1.44 -6.74 -21.67
C ARG A 55 -0.13 -7.26 -21.07
N LYS A 56 0.78 -7.82 -21.88
CA LYS A 56 2.09 -8.31 -21.41
C LYS A 56 2.99 -7.18 -20.91
N VAL A 57 3.00 -6.03 -21.58
CA VAL A 57 3.73 -4.83 -21.15
C VAL A 57 3.21 -4.36 -19.79
N PHE A 58 1.89 -4.24 -19.61
CA PHE A 58 1.31 -3.82 -18.33
C PHE A 58 1.57 -4.83 -17.20
N HIS A 59 1.52 -6.15 -17.45
CA HIS A 59 1.88 -7.14 -16.44
C HIS A 59 3.33 -7.03 -15.98
N TRP A 60 4.26 -6.86 -16.92
CA TRP A 60 5.68 -6.67 -16.58
C TRP A 60 5.95 -5.33 -15.93
N GLY A 61 5.30 -4.27 -16.41
CA GLY A 61 5.36 -2.93 -15.82
C GLY A 61 4.84 -2.94 -14.39
N LEU A 62 3.73 -3.63 -14.11
CA LEU A 62 3.20 -3.77 -12.76
C LEU A 62 4.20 -4.48 -11.83
N ARG A 63 4.84 -5.56 -12.29
CA ARG A 63 5.88 -6.25 -11.49
C ARG A 63 7.08 -5.35 -11.22
N ALA A 64 7.55 -4.61 -12.23
CA ALA A 64 8.64 -3.66 -12.07
C ALA A 64 8.28 -2.55 -11.07
N ALA A 65 7.08 -1.97 -11.20
CA ALA A 65 6.58 -0.96 -10.27
C ALA A 65 6.49 -1.49 -8.84
N THR A 66 5.98 -2.72 -8.64
CA THR A 66 5.91 -3.34 -7.31
C THR A 66 7.29 -3.58 -6.70
N LEU A 67 8.29 -3.98 -7.51
CA LEU A 67 9.67 -4.10 -7.02
C LEU A 67 10.26 -2.74 -6.63
N VAL A 68 10.08 -1.73 -7.48
CA VAL A 68 10.59 -0.37 -7.20
C VAL A 68 9.95 0.20 -5.94
N VAL A 69 8.62 0.09 -5.79
CA VAL A 69 7.92 0.54 -4.58
C VAL A 69 8.35 -0.29 -3.37
N GLY A 70 8.54 -1.60 -3.50
CA GLY A 70 9.04 -2.45 -2.42
C GLY A 70 10.42 -2.04 -1.92
N ILE A 71 11.35 -1.72 -2.83
CA ILE A 71 12.67 -1.18 -2.48
C ILE A 71 12.51 0.19 -1.81
N GLY A 72 11.67 1.07 -2.35
CA GLY A 72 11.42 2.39 -1.77
C GLY A 72 10.86 2.31 -0.34
N LEU A 73 9.89 1.43 -0.09
CA LEU A 73 9.34 1.22 1.25
C LEU A 73 10.38 0.63 2.21
N TYR A 74 11.22 -0.32 1.74
CA TYR A 74 12.31 -0.85 2.55
C TYR A 74 13.31 0.24 2.95
N GLU A 75 13.73 1.08 2.01
CA GLU A 75 14.64 2.20 2.26
C GLU A 75 14.00 3.20 3.25
N PHE A 76 12.70 3.48 3.08
CA PHE A 76 11.97 4.42 3.91
C PHE A 76 11.81 3.95 5.37
N GLU A 77 11.66 2.65 5.58
CA GLU A 77 11.57 2.05 6.92
C GLU A 77 12.94 1.88 7.58
N THR A 78 14.01 1.65 6.80
CA THR A 78 15.33 1.33 7.35
C THR A 78 16.25 2.54 7.51
N ASN A 79 16.19 3.49 6.58
CA ASN A 79 17.11 4.63 6.51
C ASN A 79 16.41 5.98 6.68
N ASP A 80 15.07 6.00 6.75
CA ASP A 80 14.27 7.22 6.85
C ASP A 80 13.28 7.14 8.04
N VAL A 81 12.25 7.99 8.04
CA VAL A 81 11.34 8.16 9.18
C VAL A 81 10.24 7.08 9.30
N GLY A 82 10.06 6.24 8.28
CA GLY A 82 8.95 5.27 8.22
C GLY A 82 7.64 5.84 7.67
N LEU A 83 6.79 4.96 7.14
CA LEU A 83 5.55 5.34 6.45
C LEU A 83 4.57 6.07 7.37
N THR A 84 4.36 5.56 8.58
CA THR A 84 3.38 6.13 9.53
C THR A 84 3.77 7.54 10.01
N GLU A 85 5.04 7.77 10.30
CA GLU A 85 5.53 9.10 10.69
C GLU A 85 5.51 10.08 9.52
N ALA A 86 5.81 9.64 8.30
CA ALA A 86 5.68 10.48 7.13
C ALA A 86 4.24 10.93 6.89
N ILE A 87 3.26 10.02 7.02
CA ILE A 87 1.84 10.36 6.90
C ILE A 87 1.42 11.37 7.98
N LYS A 88 1.88 11.19 9.23
CA LYS A 88 1.61 12.16 10.31
C LYS A 88 2.12 13.56 9.96
N ARG A 89 3.35 13.67 9.45
CA ARG A 89 3.96 14.95 9.05
C ARG A 89 3.22 15.64 7.90
N VAL A 90 2.81 14.87 6.89
CA VAL A 90 2.03 15.39 5.76
C VAL A 90 0.66 15.89 6.22
N TRP A 91 0.03 15.22 7.19
CA TRP A 91 -1.30 15.59 7.67
C TRP A 91 -1.31 16.84 8.56
N THR A 92 -0.22 17.12 9.27
CA THR A 92 -0.06 18.34 10.08
C THR A 92 0.48 19.53 9.29
N ALA A 93 0.72 19.37 7.98
CA ALA A 93 1.18 20.43 7.08
C ALA A 93 0.03 21.32 6.59
#